data_AF-A0A380P1J2-F1
#
_entry.id   AF-A0A380P1J2-F1
#
_cell.length_a   1.000
_cell.length_b   1.000
_cell.length_c   1.000
_cell.angle_alpha   90.00
_cell.angle_beta   90.00
_cell.angle_gamma   90.00
#
_symmetry.space_group_name_H-M   'P 1'
#
loop_
_entity.id
_entity.type
_entity.pdbx_description
1 polymer ?
#
loop_
_entity_poly.entity_id
_entity_poly.type
_entity_poly.pdbx_seq_one_letter_code
_entity_poly.pdbx_strand_id
1 'polypeptide(L)'
;MRKRLWLIFGPLLCAVLLILVVILAANTHPKSNYKVERKAASATSPRVFKSAILKQQALSDTQHRFVPFFGSSEWKRMDAMHPSTLAEGYHRSYRPFLLGQSGSTALSHYFGMQQMLPQIKDKQAVFVISPQWFVKNTDNPQAFSVFYSSGQGLDF
;
A
#
# COMPACT_ATOMS: atom_id res chain seq x y z
N MET A 1 -27.22 48.44 -2.02
CA MET A 1 -27.50 47.03 -1.63
C MET A 1 -26.42 46.03 -2.07
N ARG A 2 -25.81 46.13 -3.27
CA ARG A 2 -24.69 45.26 -3.74
C ARG A 2 -23.48 45.17 -2.79
N LYS A 3 -23.06 46.30 -2.19
CA LYS A 3 -21.89 46.32 -1.26
C LYS A 3 -22.10 45.50 0.01
N ARG A 4 -23.33 45.50 0.55
CA ARG A 4 -23.69 44.72 1.75
C ARG A 4 -23.78 43.22 1.45
N LEU A 5 -24.29 42.87 0.27
CA LEU A 5 -24.35 41.48 -0.21
C LEU A 5 -22.93 40.91 -0.42
N TRP A 6 -22.02 41.70 -0.98
CA TRP A 6 -20.64 41.27 -1.23
C TRP A 6 -19.80 41.11 0.04
N LEU A 7 -20.08 41.89 1.10
CA LEU A 7 -19.47 41.70 2.43
C LEU A 7 -19.87 40.38 3.11
N ILE A 8 -21.04 39.82 2.76
CA ILE A 8 -21.54 38.56 3.33
C ILE A 8 -21.14 37.37 2.45
N PHE A 9 -21.35 37.47 1.14
CA PHE A 9 -21.07 36.37 0.20
C PHE A 9 -19.63 36.32 -0.30
N GLY A 10 -18.91 37.44 -0.29
CA GLY A 10 -17.51 37.50 -0.74
C GLY A 10 -16.58 36.60 0.08
N PRO A 11 -16.61 36.65 1.43
CA PRO A 11 -15.83 35.75 2.26
C PRO A 11 -16.18 34.27 2.04
N LEU A 12 -17.47 33.97 1.84
CA LEU A 12 -17.94 32.60 1.56
C LEU A 12 -17.40 32.08 0.22
N LEU A 13 -17.48 32.90 -0.84
CA LEU A 13 -16.93 32.57 -2.15
C LEU A 13 -15.41 32.37 -2.09
N CYS A 14 -14.69 33.25 -1.39
CA CYS A 14 -13.25 33.09 -1.15
C CYS A 14 -12.92 31.79 -0.40
N ALA A 15 -13.68 31.42 0.64
CA ALA A 15 -13.47 30.18 1.38
C ALA A 15 -13.65 28.94 0.49
N VAL A 16 -14.72 28.91 -0.33
CA VAL A 16 -14.96 27.82 -1.30
C VAL A 16 -13.81 27.75 -2.32
N LEU A 17 -13.37 28.89 -2.84
CA LEU A 17 -12.26 28.96 -3.80
C LEU A 17 -10.95 28.45 -3.19
N LEU A 18 -10.64 28.83 -1.96
CA LEU A 18 -9.46 28.35 -1.24
C LEU A 18 -9.49 26.84 -1.02
N ILE A 19 -10.63 26.27 -0.61
CA ILE A 19 -10.80 24.82 -0.48
C ILE A 19 -10.55 24.14 -1.83
N LEU A 20 -11.11 24.68 -2.91
CA LEU A 20 -10.97 24.11 -4.24
C LEU A 20 -9.52 24.17 -4.75
N VAL A 21 -8.81 25.28 -4.49
CA VAL A 21 -7.37 25.41 -4.77
C VAL A 21 -6.57 24.39 -3.98
N VAL A 22 -6.85 24.19 -2.68
CA VAL A 22 -6.15 23.19 -1.86
C VAL A 22 -6.38 21.77 -2.38
N ILE A 23 -7.62 21.43 -2.78
CA ILE A 23 -7.95 20.12 -3.34
C ILE A 23 -7.22 19.90 -4.68
N LEU A 24 -7.19 20.90 -5.56
CA LEU A 24 -6.50 20.81 -6.85
C LEU A 24 -4.97 20.81 -6.72
N ALA A 25 -4.43 21.51 -5.71
CA ALA A 25 -3.00 21.54 -5.42
C ALA A 25 -2.51 20.30 -4.64
N ALA A 26 -3.44 19.51 -4.06
CA ALA A 26 -3.09 18.26 -3.41
C ALA A 26 -2.54 17.29 -4.46
N ASN A 27 -1.22 17.12 -4.43
CA ASN A 27 -0.53 16.27 -5.38
C ASN A 27 -0.90 14.81 -5.09
N THR A 28 -1.72 14.21 -5.95
CA THR A 28 -2.23 12.85 -5.80
C THR A 28 -1.20 11.78 -6.11
N HIS A 29 -0.06 12.17 -6.71
CA HIS A 29 1.02 11.25 -7.06
C HIS A 29 2.19 11.38 -6.06
N PRO A 30 2.35 10.38 -5.18
CA PRO A 30 3.41 10.43 -4.20
C PRO A 30 4.77 10.22 -4.92
N LYS A 31 5.69 11.17 -4.75
CA LYS A 31 7.02 11.11 -5.37
C LYS A 31 7.77 9.87 -4.88
N SER A 32 8.45 9.19 -5.79
CA SER A 32 9.28 8.03 -5.44
C SER A 32 10.49 8.45 -4.61
N ASN A 33 10.79 7.66 -3.57
CA ASN A 33 11.98 7.82 -2.75
C ASN A 33 12.51 6.43 -2.37
N TYR A 34 13.57 6.01 -3.07
CA TYR A 34 14.15 4.69 -2.91
C TYR A 34 14.50 4.31 -1.47
N LYS A 35 14.99 5.26 -0.64
CA LYS A 35 15.32 4.95 0.76
C LYS A 35 14.08 4.58 1.57
N VAL A 36 12.96 5.26 1.31
CA VAL A 36 11.67 5.00 1.97
C VAL A 36 11.08 3.69 1.44
N GLU A 37 11.10 3.49 0.13
CA GLU A 37 10.55 2.31 -0.53
C GLU A 37 11.32 1.04 -0.15
N ARG A 38 12.65 1.08 -0.17
CA ARG A 38 13.52 -0.02 0.28
C ARG A 38 13.23 -0.41 1.72
N LYS A 39 13.08 0.58 2.61
CA LYS A 39 12.74 0.33 4.02
C LYS A 39 11.34 -0.25 4.16
N ALA A 40 10.37 0.26 3.40
CA ALA A 40 8.99 -0.25 3.42
C ALA A 40 8.92 -1.70 2.90
N ALA A 41 9.64 -2.00 1.82
CA ALA A 41 9.65 -3.29 1.16
C ALA A 41 10.08 -4.45 2.07
N SER A 42 10.96 -4.21 3.05
CA SER A 42 11.43 -5.23 3.99
C SER A 42 10.81 -5.14 5.40
N ALA A 43 9.91 -4.18 5.67
CA ALA A 43 9.47 -3.90 7.04
C ALA A 43 8.48 -4.93 7.60
N THR A 44 7.80 -5.70 6.74
CA THR A 44 6.79 -6.73 7.10
C THR A 44 5.89 -6.30 8.25
N SER A 45 5.24 -5.14 8.12
CA SER A 45 4.41 -4.56 9.19
C SER A 45 2.98 -4.26 8.72
N PRO A 46 1.99 -4.26 9.63
CA PRO A 46 0.61 -4.00 9.23
C PRO A 46 0.41 -2.57 8.70
N ARG A 47 1.26 -1.64 9.15
CA ARG A 47 1.28 -0.25 8.67
C ARG A 47 1.63 -0.17 7.18
N VAL A 48 2.66 -0.89 6.74
CA VAL A 48 3.04 -0.93 5.32
C VAL A 48 1.97 -1.67 4.52
N PHE A 49 1.45 -2.79 5.04
CA PHE A 49 0.40 -3.57 4.38
C PHE A 49 -0.87 -2.74 4.06
N LYS A 50 -1.31 -1.94 5.04
CA LYS A 50 -2.49 -1.06 4.93
C LYS A 50 -2.27 0.20 4.10
N SER A 51 -1.03 0.61 3.88
CA SER A 51 -0.73 1.88 3.24
C SER A 51 -0.79 1.77 1.72
N ALA A 52 -1.83 2.35 1.12
CA ALA A 52 -1.91 2.52 -0.34
C ALA A 52 -0.70 3.30 -0.85
N ILE A 53 -0.37 4.43 -0.22
CA ILE A 53 0.71 5.33 -0.64
C ILE A 53 2.06 4.58 -0.73
N LEU A 54 2.47 3.85 0.30
CA LEU A 54 3.77 3.16 0.30
C LEU A 54 3.84 2.05 -0.76
N LYS A 55 2.75 1.29 -0.94
CA LYS A 55 2.65 0.25 -1.98
C LYS A 55 2.71 0.88 -3.37
N GLN A 56 1.91 1.92 -3.61
CA GLN A 56 1.84 2.59 -4.90
C GLN A 56 3.14 3.29 -5.26
N GLN A 57 3.81 3.96 -4.30
CA GLN A 57 5.13 4.55 -4.50
C GLN A 57 6.15 3.51 -4.97
N ALA A 58 6.33 2.44 -4.19
CA ALA A 58 7.32 1.42 -4.52
C ALA A 58 6.99 0.69 -5.84
N LEU A 59 5.73 0.29 -6.04
CA LEU A 59 5.34 -0.47 -7.23
C LEU A 59 5.23 0.38 -8.51
N SER A 60 5.28 1.72 -8.39
CA SER A 60 5.32 2.65 -9.51
C SER A 60 6.70 3.27 -9.74
N ASP A 61 7.72 2.92 -8.93
CA ASP A 61 9.09 3.37 -9.17
C ASP A 61 9.60 2.79 -10.49
N THR A 62 10.02 3.67 -11.41
CA THR A 62 10.54 3.32 -12.72
C THR A 62 12.03 3.00 -12.70
N GLN A 63 12.75 3.46 -11.66
CA GLN A 63 14.19 3.27 -11.49
C GLN A 63 14.48 1.95 -10.76
N HIS A 64 13.68 1.61 -9.75
CA HIS A 64 13.84 0.37 -8.99
C HIS A 64 12.58 -0.49 -9.11
N ARG A 65 12.72 -1.63 -9.77
CA ARG A 65 11.61 -2.56 -9.98
C ARG A 65 11.29 -3.31 -8.69
N PHE A 66 10.23 -2.89 -8.00
CA PHE A 66 9.65 -3.65 -6.89
C PHE A 66 8.65 -4.69 -7.40
N VAL A 67 8.71 -5.90 -6.83
CA VAL A 67 7.78 -7.01 -7.13
C VAL A 67 7.02 -7.36 -5.85
N PRO A 68 5.68 -7.41 -5.86
CA PRO A 68 4.91 -7.76 -4.67
C PRO A 68 5.05 -9.25 -4.34
N PHE A 69 5.40 -9.52 -3.08
CA PHE A 69 5.55 -10.87 -2.52
C PHE A 69 4.50 -11.07 -1.45
N PHE A 70 3.38 -11.68 -1.80
CA PHE A 70 2.26 -11.97 -0.92
C PHE A 70 2.50 -13.25 -0.12
N GLY A 71 2.28 -13.19 1.19
CA GLY A 71 2.46 -14.30 2.11
C GLY A 71 1.96 -13.97 3.51
N SER A 72 2.54 -14.57 4.54
CA SER A 72 2.19 -14.33 5.94
C SER A 72 3.47 -14.22 6.79
N SER A 73 3.71 -15.19 7.68
CA SER A 73 4.84 -15.17 8.60
C SER A 73 6.17 -15.57 7.96
N GLU A 74 6.14 -16.09 6.73
CA GLU A 74 7.31 -16.55 5.97
C GLU A 74 8.34 -15.42 5.82
N TRP A 75 7.88 -14.19 5.58
CA TRP A 75 8.73 -13.02 5.36
C TRP A 75 9.46 -12.51 6.61
N LYS A 76 9.00 -12.92 7.81
CA LYS A 76 9.59 -12.43 9.07
C LYS A 76 10.95 -13.09 9.36
N ARG A 77 11.20 -14.26 8.80
CA ARG A 77 12.42 -15.04 9.04
C ARG A 77 13.48 -14.63 8.02
N MET A 78 14.27 -13.63 8.38
CA MET A 78 15.41 -13.19 7.56
C MET A 78 16.61 -14.10 7.79
N ASP A 79 17.18 -14.60 6.70
CA ASP A 79 18.41 -15.36 6.66
C ASP A 79 19.19 -15.05 5.36
N ALA A 80 20.33 -15.72 5.16
CA ALA A 80 21.19 -15.52 4.00
C ALA A 80 20.54 -15.95 2.68
N MET A 81 19.55 -16.84 2.73
CA MET A 81 18.82 -17.38 1.57
C MET A 81 17.47 -16.69 1.36
N HIS A 82 17.09 -15.76 2.24
CA HIS A 82 15.84 -15.02 2.12
C HIS A 82 15.81 -14.21 0.81
N PRO A 83 14.67 -14.17 0.08
CA PRO A 83 14.58 -13.52 -1.24
C PRO A 83 15.09 -12.07 -1.25
N SER A 84 14.81 -11.29 -0.20
CA SER A 84 15.29 -9.90 -0.09
C SER A 84 16.80 -9.83 0.11
N THR A 85 17.40 -10.75 0.87
CA THR A 85 18.84 -10.84 1.08
C THR A 85 19.54 -11.21 -0.22
N LEU A 86 19.04 -12.21 -0.93
CA LEU A 86 19.58 -12.63 -2.23
C LEU A 86 19.43 -11.55 -3.29
N ALA A 87 18.26 -10.88 -3.37
CA ALA A 87 18.03 -9.82 -4.35
C ALA A 87 18.97 -8.63 -4.14
N GLU A 88 19.24 -8.26 -2.89
CA GLU A 88 20.17 -7.20 -2.55
C GLU A 88 21.62 -7.62 -2.75
N GLY A 89 22.04 -8.75 -2.16
CA GLY A 89 23.43 -9.21 -2.19
C GLY A 89 23.95 -9.52 -3.60
N TYR A 90 23.08 -10.01 -4.48
CA TYR A 90 23.43 -10.31 -5.87
C TYR A 90 22.98 -9.23 -6.86
N HIS A 91 22.58 -8.04 -6.39
CA HIS A 91 22.20 -6.89 -7.24
C HIS A 91 21.20 -7.25 -8.35
N ARG A 92 20.17 -8.04 -8.02
CA ARG A 92 19.18 -8.48 -9.02
C ARG A 92 18.46 -7.30 -9.66
N SER A 93 17.84 -7.53 -10.82
CA SER A 93 17.03 -6.53 -11.52
C SER A 93 15.69 -6.20 -10.84
N TYR A 94 15.40 -6.80 -9.69
CA TYR A 94 14.17 -6.56 -8.93
C TYR A 94 14.44 -6.54 -7.42
N ARG A 95 13.48 -6.00 -6.67
CA ARG A 95 13.46 -6.04 -5.20
C ARG A 95 12.12 -6.61 -4.71
N PRO A 96 12.12 -7.62 -3.81
CA PRO A 96 10.88 -8.09 -3.20
C PRO A 96 10.25 -6.98 -2.34
N PHE A 97 8.96 -6.73 -2.53
CA PHE A 97 8.12 -5.92 -1.66
C PHE A 97 7.25 -6.87 -0.83
N LEU A 98 7.66 -7.12 0.41
CA LEU A 98 7.10 -8.17 1.26
C LEU A 98 5.75 -7.74 1.83
N LEU A 99 4.70 -8.41 1.39
CA LEU A 99 3.32 -8.19 1.80
C LEU A 99 2.82 -9.39 2.57
N GLY A 100 2.74 -9.22 3.89
CA GLY A 100 2.23 -10.26 4.77
C GLY A 100 2.91 -10.24 6.12
N GLN A 101 2.18 -10.72 7.12
CA GLN A 101 2.67 -11.03 8.44
C GLN A 101 1.80 -12.15 9.01
N SER A 102 2.18 -12.76 10.14
CA SER A 102 1.37 -13.77 10.83
C SER A 102 -0.11 -13.36 10.89
N GLY A 103 -0.99 -14.22 10.36
CA GLY A 103 -2.44 -13.99 10.33
C GLY A 103 -2.98 -13.34 9.05
N SER A 104 -2.13 -12.86 8.13
CA SER A 104 -2.60 -12.44 6.80
C SER A 104 -2.90 -13.65 5.91
N THR A 105 -4.15 -13.77 5.48
CA THR A 105 -4.64 -14.83 4.59
C THR A 105 -5.12 -14.24 3.27
N ALA A 106 -5.69 -15.08 2.39
CA ALA A 106 -6.18 -14.67 1.07
C ALA A 106 -7.14 -13.47 1.12
N LEU A 107 -8.05 -13.41 2.10
CA LEU A 107 -9.01 -12.30 2.22
C LEU A 107 -8.33 -10.96 2.52
N SER A 108 -7.39 -10.94 3.46
CA SER A 108 -6.60 -9.73 3.76
C SER A 108 -5.80 -9.27 2.55
N HIS A 109 -5.24 -10.20 1.78
CA HIS A 109 -4.52 -9.89 0.54
C HIS A 109 -5.43 -9.35 -0.54
N TYR A 110 -6.64 -9.90 -0.70
CA TYR A 110 -7.62 -9.43 -1.65
C TYR A 110 -7.97 -7.96 -1.45
N PHE A 111 -8.31 -7.55 -0.22
CA PHE A 111 -8.55 -6.14 0.11
C PHE A 111 -7.27 -5.29 -0.01
N GLY A 112 -6.11 -5.85 0.35
CA GLY A 112 -4.82 -5.19 0.16
C GLY A 112 -4.52 -4.85 -1.30
N MET A 113 -4.91 -5.73 -2.24
CA MET A 113 -4.70 -5.58 -3.67
C MET A 113 -5.56 -4.48 -4.31
N GLN A 114 -6.77 -4.22 -3.79
CA GLN A 114 -7.65 -3.16 -4.34
C GLN A 114 -6.94 -1.80 -4.42
N GLN A 115 -6.10 -1.51 -3.42
CA GLN A 115 -5.35 -0.26 -3.34
C GLN A 115 -4.17 -0.15 -4.32
N MET A 116 -3.89 -1.19 -5.10
CA MET A 116 -2.73 -1.23 -6.01
C MET A 116 -3.02 -1.89 -7.35
N LEU A 117 -4.30 -2.03 -7.74
CA LEU A 117 -4.70 -2.66 -9.01
C LEU A 117 -3.96 -2.09 -10.23
N PRO A 118 -3.85 -0.76 -10.42
CA PRO A 118 -3.11 -0.20 -11.56
C PRO A 118 -1.62 -0.59 -11.54
N GLN A 119 -1.02 -0.69 -10.35
CA GLN A 119 0.39 -0.97 -10.19
C GLN A 119 0.74 -2.45 -10.37
N ILE A 120 -0.22 -3.37 -10.23
CA ILE A 120 -0.02 -4.81 -10.41
C ILE A 120 -0.56 -5.35 -11.74
N LYS A 121 -1.35 -4.56 -12.47
CA LYS A 121 -1.85 -4.92 -13.80
C LYS A 121 -0.70 -5.25 -14.76
N ASP A 122 -0.80 -6.41 -15.41
CA ASP A 122 0.20 -6.93 -16.36
C ASP A 122 1.62 -7.06 -15.76
N LYS A 123 1.73 -7.15 -14.42
CA LYS A 123 3.01 -7.33 -13.72
C LYS A 123 3.10 -8.69 -13.05
N GLN A 124 4.33 -9.10 -12.77
CA GLN A 124 4.63 -10.32 -12.03
C GLN A 124 4.44 -10.10 -10.53
N ALA A 125 3.97 -11.15 -9.85
CA ALA A 125 3.83 -11.22 -8.40
C ALA A 125 4.25 -12.61 -7.90
N VAL A 126 4.62 -12.71 -6.63
CA VAL A 126 4.81 -13.99 -5.93
C VAL A 126 3.70 -14.11 -4.90
N PHE A 127 3.00 -15.25 -4.86
CA PHE A 127 1.95 -15.50 -3.89
C PHE A 127 2.17 -16.86 -3.22
N VAL A 128 2.50 -16.83 -1.93
CA VAL A 128 2.61 -18.03 -1.11
C VAL A 128 1.20 -18.51 -0.78
N ILE A 129 0.92 -19.80 -1.02
CA ILE A 129 -0.32 -20.44 -0.60
C ILE A 129 0.03 -21.44 0.50
N SER A 130 -0.26 -21.09 1.75
CA SER A 130 -0.01 -21.98 2.88
C SER A 130 -1.23 -22.88 3.13
N PRO A 131 -1.08 -24.21 3.19
CA PRO A 131 -2.17 -25.12 3.55
C PRO A 131 -2.83 -24.79 4.90
N GLN A 132 -2.08 -24.18 5.82
CA GLN A 132 -2.56 -23.78 7.14
C GLN A 132 -3.65 -22.70 7.09
N TRP A 133 -3.82 -22.02 5.96
CA TRP A 133 -4.90 -21.05 5.76
C TRP A 133 -6.26 -21.71 5.51
N PHE A 134 -6.29 -23.00 5.20
CA PHE A 134 -7.50 -23.73 4.78
C PHE A 134 -7.99 -24.69 5.87
N VAL A 135 -8.21 -24.17 7.07
CA VAL A 135 -8.77 -24.91 8.22
C VAL A 135 -10.28 -24.67 8.33
N LYS A 136 -11.04 -25.60 8.92
CA LYS A 136 -12.53 -25.51 8.98
C LYS A 136 -13.08 -24.18 9.54
N ASN A 137 -12.34 -23.53 10.44
CA ASN A 137 -12.65 -22.22 11.00
C ASN A 137 -11.56 -21.21 10.61
N THR A 138 -11.48 -20.84 9.33
CA THR A 138 -10.50 -19.89 8.78
C THR A 138 -10.67 -18.47 9.29
N ASP A 139 -11.89 -18.13 9.71
CA ASP A 139 -12.27 -16.77 10.03
C ASP A 139 -11.77 -16.41 11.43
N ASN A 140 -10.62 -15.74 11.47
CA ASN A 140 -10.15 -15.04 12.65
C ASN A 140 -10.34 -13.53 12.42
N PRO A 141 -11.48 -12.94 12.85
CA PRO A 141 -11.78 -11.53 12.64
C PRO A 141 -10.73 -10.60 13.25
N GLN A 142 -10.12 -11.01 14.36
CA GLN A 142 -9.05 -10.27 15.01
C GLN A 142 -7.83 -10.19 14.09
N ALA A 143 -7.39 -11.31 13.51
CA ALA A 143 -6.31 -11.34 12.53
C ALA A 143 -6.64 -10.50 11.28
N PHE A 144 -7.86 -10.60 10.75
CA PHE A 144 -8.28 -9.79 9.60
C PHE A 144 -8.22 -8.28 9.90
N SER A 145 -8.73 -7.85 11.05
CA SER A 145 -8.74 -6.42 11.46
C SER A 145 -7.33 -5.80 11.55
N VAL A 146 -6.30 -6.61 11.85
CA VAL A 146 -4.91 -6.17 11.89
C VAL A 146 -4.42 -5.73 10.51
N PHE A 147 -4.99 -6.27 9.43
CA PHE A 147 -4.58 -5.99 8.04
C PHE A 147 -5.60 -5.19 7.23
N TYR A 148 -6.87 -5.18 7.66
CA TYR A 148 -7.93 -4.39 7.05
C TYR A 148 -7.88 -2.91 7.45
N SER A 149 -8.10 -2.01 6.48
CA SER A 149 -8.29 -0.58 6.71
C SER A 149 -9.50 -0.06 5.94
N SER A 150 -10.17 0.96 6.46
CA SER A 150 -11.32 1.55 5.77
C SER A 150 -10.99 2.05 4.36
N GLY A 151 -9.75 2.52 4.13
CA GLY A 151 -9.30 2.89 2.78
C GLY A 151 -9.34 1.72 1.80
N GLN A 152 -9.00 0.49 2.23
CA GLN A 152 -9.14 -0.70 1.39
C GLN A 152 -10.59 -1.03 1.07
N GLY A 153 -11.50 -0.77 2.02
CA GLY A 153 -12.93 -0.96 1.80
C GLY A 153 -13.57 0.08 0.88
N LEU A 154 -13.00 1.28 0.79
CA LEU A 154 -13.43 2.31 -0.16
C LEU A 154 -12.91 2.05 -1.58
N ASP A 155 -11.77 1.38 -1.70
CA ASP A 155 -11.15 1.02 -2.99
C ASP A 155 -11.72 -0.29 -3.59
N PHE A 156 -12.56 -1.03 -2.84
CA PHE A 156 -13.29 -2.22 -3.31
C PHE A 156 -14.60 -1.82 -4.00
#